data_AF-A0A840HZW5-F1
#
_entry.id   AF-A0A840HZW5-F1
#
_cell.length_a   1.000
_cell.length_b   1.000
_cell.length_c   1.000
_cell.angle_alpha   90.00
_cell.angle_beta   90.00
_cell.angle_gamma   90.00
#
_symmetry.space_group_name_H-M   'P 1'
#
loop_
_entity.id
_entity.type
_entity.pdbx_description
1 polymer ?
#
loop_
_entity_poly.entity_id
_entity_poly.type
_entity_poly.pdbx_seq_one_letter_code
_entity_poly.pdbx_strand_id
1 'polypeptide(L)'
;MTLALIGWTGTLLYLINHVLLSRAGGAASPRYYALNLAAAAALTFTSFIEASWQAVGTNLFWTVVSLYALVGREEGPALALRPEWVLWPLAALGGVGVAMVPFVPLGGIETLGWSGTLAFSGSYLLFSAGRIARRSFLGVNALAALALIPVLTVDANWPVLGLEVAWFALSAWGWRTSSERRAVSPL
;
A
#
# COMPACT_ATOMS: atom_id res chain seq x y z
N MET A 1 8.53 14.88 19.83
CA MET A 1 8.48 15.95 18.80
C MET A 1 9.28 15.57 17.55
N THR A 2 10.56 15.24 17.65
CA THR A 2 11.41 14.87 16.49
C THR A 2 10.90 13.66 15.69
N LEU A 3 10.48 12.58 16.35
CA LEU A 3 9.96 11.38 15.69
C LEU A 3 8.70 11.68 14.85
N ALA A 4 7.77 12.42 15.43
CA ALA A 4 6.53 12.84 14.76
C ALA A 4 6.83 13.71 13.52
N LEU A 5 7.82 14.61 13.59
CA LEU A 5 8.24 15.41 12.45
C LEU A 5 8.80 14.55 11.31
N ILE A 6 9.60 13.53 11.64
CA ILE A 6 10.13 12.58 10.65
C ILE A 6 8.97 11.82 9.98
N GLY A 7 8.03 11.31 10.79
CA GLY A 7 6.86 10.57 10.29
C GLY A 7 5.98 11.43 9.37
N TRP A 8 5.62 12.64 9.80
CA TRP A 8 4.83 13.56 8.96
C TRP A 8 5.58 14.01 7.71
N THR A 9 6.89 14.19 7.79
CA THR A 9 7.72 14.47 6.59
C THR A 9 7.64 13.31 5.60
N GLY A 10 7.77 12.06 6.07
CA GLY A 10 7.60 10.87 5.21
C GLY A 10 6.22 10.80 4.56
N THR A 11 5.16 11.09 5.33
CA THR A 11 3.78 11.13 4.85
C THR A 11 3.59 12.18 3.75
N LEU A 12 4.05 13.41 3.98
CA LEU A 12 3.98 14.49 3.00
C LEU A 12 4.78 14.17 1.75
N LEU A 13 5.96 13.56 1.89
CA LEU A 13 6.76 13.12 0.75
C LEU A 13 6.01 12.10 -0.11
N TYR A 14 5.34 11.10 0.48
CA TYR A 14 4.50 10.17 -0.28
C TYR A 14 3.40 10.87 -1.07
N LEU A 15 2.67 11.79 -0.43
CA LEU A 15 1.56 12.51 -1.07
C LEU A 15 2.04 13.42 -2.19
N ILE A 16 3.13 14.16 -1.97
CA ILE A 16 3.78 14.99 -3.00
C ILE A 16 4.25 14.11 -4.16
N ASN A 17 4.89 12.98 -3.85
CA ASN A 17 5.40 12.07 -4.86
C ASN A 17 4.26 11.47 -5.71
N HIS A 18 3.11 11.17 -5.10
CA HIS A 18 1.90 10.74 -5.80
C HIS A 18 1.34 11.82 -6.74
N VAL A 19 1.32 13.09 -6.31
CA VAL A 19 0.91 14.21 -7.16
C VAL A 19 1.85 14.37 -8.35
N LEU A 20 3.16 14.26 -8.13
CA LEU A 20 4.16 14.32 -9.20
C LEU A 20 3.98 13.18 -10.22
N LEU A 21 3.80 11.94 -9.74
CA LEU A 21 3.54 10.79 -10.60
C LEU A 21 2.25 10.97 -11.43
N SER A 22 1.19 11.47 -10.79
CA SER A 22 -0.10 11.72 -11.46
C SER A 22 0.01 12.77 -12.55
N ARG A 23 0.78 13.85 -12.31
CA ARG A 23 1.05 14.90 -13.31
C ARG A 23 1.91 14.40 -14.47
N ALA A 24 2.81 13.45 -14.21
CA ALA A 24 3.62 12.79 -15.25
C ALA A 24 2.85 11.72 -16.05
N GLY A 25 1.52 11.66 -15.92
CA GLY A 25 0.70 10.66 -16.62
C GLY A 25 0.94 9.22 -16.15
N GLY A 26 1.51 9.04 -14.94
CA GLY A 26 1.88 7.74 -14.41
C GLY A 26 3.27 7.24 -14.80
N ALA A 27 4.06 8.03 -15.55
CA ALA A 27 5.43 7.69 -15.86
C ALA A 27 6.34 7.91 -14.63
N ALA A 28 6.73 6.82 -13.97
CA ALA A 28 7.67 6.87 -12.86
C ALA A 28 9.09 7.16 -13.39
N SER A 29 9.79 8.10 -12.75
CA SER A 29 11.19 8.42 -13.06
C SER A 29 12.11 7.99 -11.90
N PRO A 30 13.44 7.92 -12.09
CA PRO A 30 14.36 7.65 -10.98
C PRO A 30 14.18 8.61 -9.79
N ARG A 31 13.80 9.88 -10.06
CA ARG A 31 13.48 10.86 -9.01
C ARG A 31 12.26 10.45 -8.18
N TYR A 32 11.24 9.87 -8.82
CA TYR A 32 10.06 9.35 -8.11
C TYR A 32 10.46 8.25 -7.13
N TYR A 33 11.28 7.29 -7.55
CA TYR A 33 11.71 6.20 -6.68
C TYR A 33 12.65 6.67 -5.57
N ALA A 34 13.50 7.66 -5.81
CA ALA A 34 14.33 8.26 -4.75
C ALA A 34 13.49 8.95 -3.66
N LEU A 35 12.49 9.73 -4.06
CA LEU A 35 11.55 10.35 -3.11
C LEU A 35 10.71 9.31 -2.37
N ASN A 36 10.25 8.27 -3.09
CA ASN A 36 9.49 7.18 -2.50
C ASN A 36 10.32 6.41 -1.47
N LEU A 37 11.60 6.14 -1.78
CA LEU A 37 12.53 5.47 -0.87
C LEU A 37 12.73 6.29 0.42
N ALA A 38 12.95 7.59 0.30
CA ALA A 38 13.12 8.46 1.46
C ALA A 38 11.86 8.48 2.34
N ALA A 39 10.68 8.59 1.72
CA ALA A 39 9.40 8.54 2.42
C ALA A 39 9.17 7.19 3.13
N ALA A 40 9.37 6.09 2.39
CA ALA A 40 9.20 4.72 2.88
C ALA A 40 10.16 4.39 4.02
N ALA A 41 11.45 4.75 3.89
CA ALA A 41 12.44 4.52 4.93
C ALA A 41 12.13 5.33 6.20
N ALA A 42 11.72 6.59 6.07
CA ALA A 42 11.29 7.41 7.20
C ALA A 42 10.10 6.79 7.93
N LEU A 43 9.05 6.40 7.21
CA LEU A 43 7.86 5.80 7.83
C LEU A 43 8.12 4.39 8.37
N THR A 44 9.00 3.60 7.75
CA THR A 44 9.43 2.30 8.29
C THR A 44 10.12 2.51 9.64
N PHE A 45 11.07 3.45 9.70
CA PHE A 45 11.80 3.76 10.91
C PHE A 45 10.89 4.25 12.04
N THR A 46 10.01 5.22 11.77
CA THR A 46 9.10 5.73 12.82
C THR A 46 8.10 4.69 13.27
N SER A 47 7.52 3.92 12.34
CA SER A 47 6.56 2.86 12.67
C SER A 47 7.20 1.73 13.48
N PHE A 48 8.48 1.42 13.24
CA PHE A 48 9.21 0.43 14.01
C PHE A 48 9.37 0.87 15.48
N ILE A 49 9.70 2.15 15.71
CA ILE A 49 9.79 2.71 17.06
C ILE A 49 8.41 2.72 17.76
N GLU A 50 7.34 2.96 17.00
CA GLU A 50 5.95 2.93 17.50
C GLU A 50 5.38 1.49 17.60
N ALA A 51 6.17 0.46 17.28
CA ALA A 51 5.75 -0.95 17.25
C ALA A 51 4.54 -1.24 16.35
N SER A 52 4.31 -0.42 15.31
CA SER A 52 3.23 -0.58 14.35
C SER A 52 3.66 -1.48 13.19
N TRP A 53 3.59 -2.79 13.39
CA TRP A 53 4.22 -3.78 12.51
C TRP A 53 3.60 -3.86 11.10
N GLN A 54 2.31 -3.62 10.98
CA GLN A 54 1.61 -3.59 9.70
C GLN A 54 2.08 -2.39 8.87
N ALA A 55 2.28 -1.23 9.51
CA ALA A 55 2.87 -0.05 8.88
C ALA A 55 4.35 -0.27 8.49
N VAL A 56 5.13 -0.94 9.35
CA VAL A 56 6.51 -1.37 9.02
C VAL A 56 6.48 -2.26 7.78
N GLY A 57 5.61 -3.27 7.73
CA GLY A 57 5.49 -4.18 6.59
C GLY A 57 5.17 -3.45 5.28
N THR A 58 4.17 -2.57 5.29
CA THR A 58 3.76 -1.80 4.10
C THR A 58 4.88 -0.89 3.60
N ASN A 59 5.57 -0.19 4.50
CA ASN A 59 6.63 0.74 4.11
C ASN A 59 7.95 0.04 3.76
N LEU A 60 8.24 -1.10 4.38
CA LEU A 60 9.39 -1.92 4.00
C LEU A 60 9.20 -2.47 2.58
N PHE A 61 7.99 -2.90 2.23
CA PHE A 61 7.65 -3.28 0.86
C PHE A 61 7.98 -2.17 -0.15
N TRP A 62 7.54 -0.93 0.12
CA TRP A 62 7.86 0.21 -0.74
C TRP A 62 9.34 0.59 -0.76
N THR A 63 10.03 0.40 0.35
CA THR A 63 11.49 0.59 0.44
C THR A 63 12.18 -0.37 -0.53
N VAL A 64 11.81 -1.65 -0.50
CA VAL A 64 12.35 -2.69 -1.40
C VAL A 64 12.01 -2.39 -2.87
N VAL A 65 10.76 -2.06 -3.18
CA VAL A 65 10.34 -1.71 -4.55
C VAL A 65 11.13 -0.52 -5.09
N SER A 66 11.32 0.51 -4.27
CA SER A 66 12.05 1.72 -4.67
C SER A 66 13.53 1.44 -4.91
N LEU A 67 14.17 0.66 -4.02
CA LEU A 67 15.56 0.24 -4.20
C LEU A 67 15.73 -0.60 -5.47
N TYR A 68 14.84 -1.56 -5.71
CA TYR A 68 14.88 -2.42 -6.89
C TYR A 68 14.80 -1.60 -8.19
N ALA A 69 13.88 -0.62 -8.25
CA ALA A 69 13.75 0.26 -9.39
C ALA A 69 14.96 1.18 -9.60
N LEU A 70 15.56 1.72 -8.52
CA LEU A 70 16.74 2.59 -8.62
C LEU A 70 18.00 1.87 -9.11
N VAL A 71 18.08 0.54 -8.95
CA VAL A 71 19.18 -0.29 -9.49
C VAL A 71 18.97 -0.63 -10.97
N GLY A 72 17.95 -0.04 -11.62
CA GLY A 72 17.70 -0.20 -13.06
C GLY A 72 17.03 -1.53 -13.43
N ARG A 73 16.40 -2.20 -12.46
CA ARG A 73 15.59 -3.40 -12.72
C ARG A 73 14.12 -3.00 -12.83
N GLU A 74 13.79 -2.31 -13.92
CA GLU A 74 12.43 -1.82 -14.17
C GLU A 74 11.47 -2.97 -14.54
N GLU A 75 12.01 -4.01 -15.16
CA GLU A 75 11.31 -5.28 -15.40
C GLU A 75 11.26 -6.05 -14.07
N GLY A 76 10.20 -5.82 -13.30
CA GLY A 76 9.91 -6.61 -12.09
C GLY A 76 10.01 -8.11 -12.35
N PRO A 77 10.24 -8.92 -11.30
CA PRO A 77 10.33 -10.37 -11.48
C PRO A 77 9.09 -10.89 -12.21
N ALA A 78 9.30 -11.77 -13.21
CA ALA A 78 8.22 -12.43 -13.93
C ALA A 78 7.50 -13.44 -13.01
N LEU A 79 6.73 -12.92 -12.06
CA LEU A 79 5.97 -13.72 -11.13
C LEU A 79 4.72 -14.23 -11.86
N ALA A 80 4.60 -15.55 -11.99
CA ALA A 80 3.41 -16.21 -12.51
C ALA A 80 2.27 -16.21 -11.48
N LEU A 81 1.90 -15.02 -10.98
CA LEU A 81 0.85 -14.86 -9.98
C LEU A 81 -0.52 -14.79 -10.65
N ARG A 82 -1.42 -15.68 -10.22
CA ARG A 82 -2.84 -15.60 -10.56
C ARG A 82 -3.53 -14.68 -9.55
N PRO A 83 -4.31 -13.67 -10.00
CA PRO A 83 -4.99 -12.74 -9.10
C PRO A 83 -5.82 -13.45 -8.03
N GLU A 84 -6.51 -14.52 -8.41
CA GLU A 84 -7.37 -15.28 -7.52
C GLU A 84 -6.59 -16.04 -6.43
N TRP A 85 -5.33 -16.43 -6.68
CA TRP A 85 -4.48 -17.10 -5.69
C TRP A 85 -3.87 -16.14 -4.68
N VAL A 86 -3.86 -14.85 -4.99
CA VAL A 86 -3.36 -13.80 -4.10
C VAL A 86 -4.53 -13.13 -3.38
N LEU A 87 -5.54 -12.66 -4.11
CA LEU A 87 -6.58 -11.79 -3.57
C LEU A 87 -7.61 -12.54 -2.72
N TRP A 88 -7.99 -13.78 -3.07
CA TRP A 88 -8.98 -14.52 -2.27
C TRP A 88 -8.48 -14.91 -0.89
N PRO A 89 -7.26 -15.48 -0.72
CA PRO A 89 -6.74 -15.77 0.61
C PRO A 89 -6.64 -14.51 1.49
N LEU A 90 -6.30 -13.36 0.90
CA LEU A 90 -6.21 -12.09 1.62
C LEU A 90 -7.59 -11.55 1.99
N ALA A 91 -8.57 -11.66 1.11
CA ALA A 91 -9.96 -11.32 1.43
C ALA A 91 -10.53 -12.23 2.53
N ALA A 92 -10.23 -13.53 2.48
CA ALA A 92 -10.62 -14.47 3.52
C ALA A 92 -9.97 -14.13 4.87
N LEU A 93 -8.66 -13.80 4.87
CA LEU A 93 -7.95 -13.35 6.08
C LEU A 93 -8.58 -12.08 6.66
N GLY A 94 -8.92 -11.10 5.83
CA GLY A 94 -9.63 -9.89 6.26
C GLY A 94 -11.02 -10.21 6.83
N GLY A 95 -11.76 -11.12 6.20
CA GLY A 95 -13.06 -11.60 6.69
C GLY A 95 -12.95 -12.29 8.05
N VAL A 96 -11.92 -13.12 8.25
CA VAL A 96 -11.60 -13.72 9.56
C VAL A 96 -11.29 -12.64 10.59
N GLY A 97 -10.47 -11.65 10.24
CA GLY A 97 -10.16 -10.51 11.11
C GLY A 97 -11.43 -9.79 11.59
N VAL A 98 -12.32 -9.44 10.66
CA VAL A 98 -13.63 -8.80 10.98
C VAL A 98 -14.48 -9.70 11.88
N ALA A 99 -14.59 -11.00 11.57
CA ALA A 99 -15.38 -11.95 12.34
C ALA A 99 -14.83 -12.17 13.76
N MET A 100 -13.52 -12.00 13.97
CA MET A 100 -12.86 -12.12 15.27
C MET A 100 -13.07 -10.88 16.15
N VAL A 101 -13.31 -9.68 15.59
CA VAL A 101 -13.40 -8.43 16.37
C VAL A 101 -14.36 -8.51 17.57
N PRO A 102 -15.58 -9.09 17.49
CA PRO A 102 -16.49 -9.18 18.62
C PRO A 102 -16.00 -10.07 19.77
N PHE A 103 -15.06 -10.99 19.51
CA PHE A 103 -14.62 -12.01 20.47
C PHE A 103 -13.20 -11.75 20.98
N VAL A 104 -12.31 -11.31 20.09
CA VAL A 104 -10.90 -11.01 20.37
C VAL A 104 -10.54 -9.70 19.64
N PRO A 105 -10.94 -8.53 20.16
CA PRO A 105 -10.91 -7.27 19.42
C PRO A 105 -9.53 -6.92 18.84
N LEU A 106 -8.49 -6.97 19.66
CA LEU A 106 -7.12 -6.65 19.22
C LEU A 106 -6.61 -7.66 18.18
N GLY A 107 -6.80 -8.97 18.42
CA GLY A 107 -6.40 -10.00 17.46
C GLY A 107 -7.14 -9.91 16.12
N GLY A 108 -8.44 -9.56 16.14
CA GLY A 108 -9.23 -9.32 14.94
C GLY A 108 -8.75 -8.09 14.16
N ILE A 109 -8.46 -6.99 14.86
CA ILE A 109 -7.90 -5.76 14.29
C ILE A 109 -6.52 -6.00 13.67
N GLU A 110 -5.62 -6.70 14.37
CA GLU A 110 -4.28 -7.05 13.87
C GLU A 110 -4.35 -7.93 12.63
N THR A 111 -5.24 -8.92 12.64
CA THR A 111 -5.47 -9.82 11.50
C THR A 111 -6.00 -9.05 10.29
N LEU A 112 -6.96 -8.15 10.52
CA LEU A 112 -7.47 -7.25 9.47
C LEU A 112 -6.36 -6.34 8.93
N GLY A 113 -5.53 -5.76 9.81
CA GLY A 113 -4.39 -4.94 9.42
C GLY A 113 -3.38 -5.70 8.55
N TRP A 114 -3.01 -6.93 8.92
CA TRP A 114 -2.13 -7.77 8.10
C TRP A 114 -2.74 -8.13 6.75
N SER A 115 -4.06 -8.39 6.70
CA SER A 115 -4.75 -8.58 5.42
C SER A 115 -4.64 -7.33 4.53
N GLY A 116 -4.73 -6.13 5.12
CA GLY A 116 -4.55 -4.86 4.44
C GLY A 116 -3.13 -4.68 3.90
N THR A 117 -2.10 -4.83 4.75
CA THR A 117 -0.68 -4.76 4.35
C THR A 117 -0.38 -5.70 3.17
N LEU A 118 -0.80 -6.96 3.29
CA LEU A 118 -0.55 -7.97 2.26
C LEU A 118 -1.36 -7.71 0.98
N ALA A 119 -2.61 -7.25 1.09
CA ALA A 119 -3.45 -6.90 -0.07
C ALA A 119 -2.88 -5.70 -0.83
N PHE A 120 -2.35 -4.72 -0.11
CA PHE A 120 -1.66 -3.57 -0.68
C PHE A 120 -0.44 -4.04 -1.51
N SER A 121 0.47 -4.81 -0.90
CA SER A 121 1.68 -5.30 -1.57
C SER A 121 1.36 -6.26 -2.72
N GLY A 122 0.46 -7.22 -2.49
CA GLY A 122 0.08 -8.23 -3.47
C GLY A 122 -0.61 -7.63 -4.69
N SER A 123 -1.50 -6.66 -4.49
CA SER A 123 -2.17 -5.99 -5.61
C SER A 123 -1.20 -5.13 -6.43
N TYR A 124 -0.21 -4.50 -5.81
CA TYR A 124 0.84 -3.79 -6.54
C TYR A 124 1.64 -4.75 -7.42
N LEU A 125 2.07 -5.90 -6.90
CA LEU A 125 2.82 -6.90 -7.69
C LEU A 125 1.98 -7.46 -8.85
N LEU A 126 0.69 -7.70 -8.63
CA LEU A 126 -0.22 -8.11 -9.70
C LEU A 126 -0.39 -7.01 -10.75
N PHE A 127 -0.52 -5.75 -10.32
CA PHE A 127 -0.69 -4.61 -11.20
C PHE A 127 0.56 -4.35 -12.03
N SER A 128 1.75 -4.37 -11.41
CA SER A 128 3.03 -4.18 -12.11
C SER A 128 3.32 -5.31 -13.10
N ALA A 129 2.88 -6.54 -12.80
CA ALA A 129 2.94 -7.68 -13.71
C ALA A 129 1.84 -7.70 -14.79
N GLY A 130 0.98 -6.67 -14.87
CA GLY A 130 -0.11 -6.58 -15.85
C GLY A 130 -1.24 -7.62 -15.64
N ARG A 131 -1.33 -8.23 -14.46
CA ARG A 131 -2.30 -9.31 -14.14
C ARG A 131 -3.66 -8.79 -13.70
N ILE A 132 -3.73 -7.55 -13.23
CA ILE A 132 -5.00 -6.89 -12.87
C ILE A 132 -5.10 -5.52 -13.54
N ALA A 133 -6.32 -5.12 -13.88
CA ALA A 133 -6.58 -3.80 -14.44
C ALA A 133 -6.39 -2.71 -13.37
N ARG A 134 -6.08 -1.48 -13.82
CA ARG A 134 -5.92 -0.30 -12.95
C ARG A 134 -7.13 -0.10 -12.03
N ARG A 135 -8.35 -0.30 -12.54
CA ARG A 135 -9.57 -0.19 -11.72
C ARG A 135 -9.52 -1.21 -10.56
N SER A 136 -9.31 -2.50 -10.84
CA SER A 136 -9.20 -3.52 -9.81
C SER A 136 -8.12 -3.21 -8.77
N PHE A 137 -6.93 -2.76 -9.22
CA PHE A 137 -5.85 -2.32 -8.33
C PHE A 137 -6.29 -1.21 -7.37
N LEU A 138 -6.93 -0.15 -7.88
CA LEU A 138 -7.43 0.96 -7.05
C LEU A 138 -8.51 0.50 -6.06
N GLY A 139 -9.39 -0.42 -6.48
CA GLY A 139 -10.40 -0.99 -5.59
C GLY A 139 -9.79 -1.78 -4.44
N VAL A 140 -8.80 -2.63 -4.72
CA VAL A 140 -8.09 -3.41 -3.70
C VAL A 140 -7.29 -2.49 -2.77
N ASN A 141 -6.61 -1.47 -3.29
CA ASN A 141 -5.88 -0.50 -2.47
C ASN A 141 -6.80 0.31 -1.55
N ALA A 142 -8.00 0.69 -2.01
CA ALA A 142 -8.96 1.35 -1.15
C ALA A 142 -9.36 0.43 0.03
N LEU A 143 -9.67 -0.83 -0.24
CA LEU A 143 -10.00 -1.79 0.82
C LEU A 143 -8.82 -2.07 1.76
N ALA A 144 -7.60 -2.17 1.22
CA ALA A 144 -6.39 -2.38 2.00
C ALA A 144 -6.10 -1.21 2.96
N ALA A 145 -6.21 0.03 2.47
CA ALA A 145 -6.07 1.24 3.29
C ALA A 145 -7.13 1.29 4.39
N LEU A 146 -8.39 0.97 4.05
CA LEU A 146 -9.48 0.91 5.02
C LEU A 146 -9.25 -0.16 6.09
N ALA A 147 -8.70 -1.33 5.73
CA ALA A 147 -8.38 -2.41 6.64
C ALA A 147 -7.23 -2.05 7.61
N LEU A 148 -6.32 -1.15 7.22
CA LEU A 148 -5.21 -0.70 8.07
C LEU A 148 -5.63 0.36 9.10
N ILE A 149 -6.63 1.20 8.80
CA ILE A 149 -7.04 2.31 9.68
C ILE A 149 -7.27 1.89 11.15
N PRO A 150 -7.98 0.79 11.47
CA PRO A 150 -8.21 0.40 12.85
C PRO A 150 -6.93 0.11 13.63
N VAL A 151 -6.00 -0.67 13.05
CA VAL A 151 -4.74 -1.03 13.74
C VAL A 151 -3.85 0.19 13.91
N LEU A 152 -3.77 1.07 12.91
CA LEU A 152 -2.99 2.31 12.99
C LEU A 152 -3.53 3.28 14.04
N THR A 153 -4.84 3.24 14.30
CA THR A 153 -5.47 4.02 15.38
C THR A 153 -5.11 3.45 16.75
N VAL A 154 -5.12 2.11 16.90
CA VAL A 154 -4.70 1.44 18.13
C VAL A 154 -3.22 1.69 18.43
N ASP A 155 -2.37 1.63 17.42
CA ASP A 155 -0.92 1.87 17.53
C ASP A 155 -0.57 3.37 17.73
N ALA A 156 -1.56 4.27 17.58
CA ALA A 156 -1.36 5.71 17.57
C ALA A 156 -0.32 6.19 16.53
N ASN A 157 -0.17 5.47 15.41
CA ASN A 157 0.72 5.82 14.31
C ASN A 157 0.07 6.87 13.40
N TRP A 158 -0.07 8.09 13.93
CA TRP A 158 -0.78 9.19 13.27
C TRP A 158 -0.27 9.54 11.86
N PRO A 159 1.04 9.55 11.58
CA PRO A 159 1.52 9.85 10.23
C PRO A 159 1.02 8.81 9.20
N VAL A 160 1.19 7.52 9.49
CA VAL A 160 0.75 6.46 8.56
C VAL A 160 -0.77 6.39 8.51
N LEU A 161 -1.48 6.63 9.62
CA LEU A 161 -2.94 6.76 9.62
C LEU A 161 -3.41 7.86 8.66
N GLY A 162 -2.80 9.05 8.73
CA GLY A 162 -3.11 10.15 7.82
C GLY A 162 -2.82 9.80 6.36
N LEU A 163 -1.73 9.07 6.10
CA LEU A 163 -1.39 8.56 4.79
C LEU A 163 -2.45 7.57 4.26
N GLU A 164 -2.87 6.60 5.07
CA GLU A 164 -3.87 5.59 4.66
C GLU A 164 -5.26 6.19 4.43
N VAL A 165 -5.67 7.18 5.23
CA VAL A 165 -6.91 7.93 4.98
C VAL A 165 -6.85 8.65 3.62
N ALA A 166 -5.72 9.28 3.29
CA ALA A 166 -5.52 9.91 1.99
C ALA A 166 -5.50 8.86 0.86
N TRP A 167 -4.82 7.74 1.05
CA TRP A 167 -4.79 6.66 0.06
C TRP A 167 -6.15 6.03 -0.18
N PHE A 168 -6.95 5.83 0.86
CA PHE A 168 -8.32 5.37 0.75
C PHE A 168 -9.12 6.32 -0.14
N ALA A 169 -9.09 7.62 0.16
CA ALA A 169 -9.85 8.63 -0.59
C ALA A 169 -9.42 8.69 -2.07
N LEU A 170 -8.11 8.74 -2.33
CA LEU A 170 -7.55 8.79 -3.69
C LEU A 170 -7.87 7.52 -4.48
N SER A 171 -7.74 6.36 -3.85
CA SER A 171 -7.99 5.06 -4.48
C SER A 171 -9.48 4.84 -4.76
N ALA A 172 -10.35 5.20 -3.81
CA ALA A 172 -11.81 5.11 -4.00
C ALA A 172 -12.30 6.06 -5.11
N TRP A 173 -11.79 7.30 -5.14
CA TRP A 173 -12.08 8.25 -6.22
C TRP A 173 -11.60 7.74 -7.58
N GLY A 174 -10.36 7.28 -7.64
CA GLY A 174 -9.77 6.71 -8.85
C GLY A 174 -10.53 5.48 -9.33
N TRP A 175 -10.96 4.60 -8.42
CA TRP A 175 -11.76 3.41 -8.74
C TRP A 175 -13.10 3.77 -9.39
N ARG A 176 -13.80 4.77 -8.83
CA ARG A 176 -15.10 5.25 -9.34
C ARG A 176 -14.99 5.88 -10.72
N THR A 177 -13.90 6.60 -10.99
CA THR A 177 -13.70 7.37 -12.23
C THR A 177 -12.98 6.58 -13.32
N SER A 178 -12.34 5.46 -12.99
CA SER A 178 -11.64 4.61 -13.97
C SER A 178 -12.62 3.71 -14.73
N SER A 179 -12.59 3.75 -16.06
CA SER A 179 -13.22 2.71 -16.89
C SER A 179 -12.37 1.44 -16.91
N GLU A 180 -13.02 0.27 -16.95
CA GLU A 180 -12.31 -1.00 -17.17
C GLU A 180 -11.77 -1.03 -18.61
N ARG A 181 -10.50 -0.64 -18.79
CA ARG A 181 -9.75 -1.05 -19.96
C ARG A 181 -8.99 -2.31 -19.58
N ARG A 182 -9.39 -3.46 -20.12
CA ARG A 182 -8.61 -4.70 -20.02
C ARG A 182 -7.24 -4.42 -20.62
N ALA A 183 -6.17 -4.82 -19.93
CA ALA A 183 -4.88 -4.97 -20.57
C ALA A 183 -5.07 -5.97 -21.71
N VAL A 184 -4.88 -5.51 -22.94
CA VAL A 184 -4.84 -6.41 -24.10
C VAL A 184 -3.63 -7.30 -23.86
N SER A 185 -3.85 -8.60 -23.69
CA SER A 185 -2.76 -9.57 -23.61
C SER A 185 -1.92 -9.44 -24.89
N PRO A 186 -0.60 -9.21 -24.83
CA PRO A 186 0.23 -9.63 -25.94
C PRO A 186 0.07 -11.15 -26.04
N LEU A 187 -0.32 -11.60 -27.22
CA LEU A 187 -0.42 -13.02 -27.59
C LEU A 187 0.94 -13.70 -27.47
#